data_AF-A0A5J5S1X9-F1
#
_entry.id   AF-A0A5J5S1X9-F1
#
_cell.length_a   1.000
_cell.length_b   1.000
_cell.length_c   1.000
_cell.angle_alpha   90.00
_cell.angle_beta   90.00
_cell.angle_gamma   90.00
#
_symmetry.space_group_name_H-M   'P 1'
#
loop_
_entity.id
_entity.type
_entity.pdbx_description
1 polymer ?
#
loop_
_entity_poly.entity_id
_entity_poly.type
_entity_poly.pdbx_seq_one_letter_code
_entity_poly.pdbx_strand_id
1 'polypeptide(L)'
;MDENLLDNIIRRLLGTKNGRSTKQVQLTEAEIKQLCAASKECFLSQPNLLELEAPIKICGDVHGQFSDLLRLFEYGGYPPTANYLFLGDYVDRGKQSIETICLLLAYKIKYKENFFLLRGNHECASINRIYGFYDECKRRFNVRVWKLFTECFNCLPVAALIDEKILCMHGGLSPDLKTLDQIRSISRPVDVPDQGLLCDLLWADPDKDLDGWGENDRGVSYTFGADIVSEFLKKHDLDLICRAHQELVGNL
;
A
#
# COMPACT_ATOMS: atom_id res chain seq x y z
N MET A 1 -4.45 -1.95 20.97
CA MET A 1 -5.92 -1.93 20.77
C MET A 1 -6.51 -3.14 21.47
N ASP A 2 -7.68 -3.02 22.07
CA ASP A 2 -8.40 -4.16 22.68
C ASP A 2 -8.73 -5.21 21.60
N GLU A 3 -8.47 -6.49 21.89
CA GLU A 3 -8.61 -7.58 20.92
C GLU A 3 -10.08 -7.86 20.57
N ASN A 4 -10.99 -7.80 21.54
CA ASN A 4 -12.42 -8.01 21.29
C ASN A 4 -12.99 -6.92 20.39
N LEU A 5 -12.55 -5.68 20.57
CA LEU A 5 -12.93 -4.56 19.71
C LEU A 5 -12.42 -4.77 18.28
N LEU A 6 -11.17 -5.20 18.12
CA LEU A 6 -10.57 -5.49 16.82
C LEU A 6 -11.34 -6.60 16.07
N ASP A 7 -11.61 -7.72 16.75
CA ASP A 7 -12.34 -8.85 16.18
C ASP A 7 -13.78 -8.45 15.81
N ASN A 8 -14.41 -7.60 16.62
CA ASN A 8 -15.73 -7.06 16.32
C ASN A 8 -15.74 -6.17 15.07
N ILE A 9 -14.72 -5.32 14.88
CA ILE A 9 -14.54 -4.48 13.69
C ILE A 9 -14.36 -5.36 12.45
N ILE A 10 -13.45 -6.34 12.50
CA ILE A 10 -13.22 -7.27 11.39
C ILE A 10 -14.52 -7.98 11.02
N ARG A 11 -15.23 -8.53 12.02
CA ARG A 11 -16.52 -9.20 11.80
C ARG A 11 -17.56 -8.29 11.13
N ARG A 12 -17.66 -7.01 11.54
CA ARG A 12 -18.58 -6.05 10.91
C ARG A 12 -18.20 -5.71 9.47
N LEU A 13 -16.91 -5.55 9.19
CA LEU A 13 -16.40 -5.27 7.84
C LEU A 13 -16.68 -6.44 6.89
N LEU A 14 -16.40 -7.67 7.34
CA LEU A 14 -16.65 -8.90 6.56
C LEU A 14 -18.14 -9.23 6.40
N GLY A 15 -18.96 -8.89 7.40
CA GLY A 15 -20.40 -9.17 7.41
C GLY A 15 -21.24 -8.36 6.41
N THR A 16 -20.62 -7.50 5.58
CA THR A 16 -21.33 -6.66 4.60
C THR A 16 -21.71 -7.37 3.31
N LYS A 17 -21.27 -8.62 3.14
CA LYS A 17 -21.49 -9.38 1.92
C LYS A 17 -22.95 -9.86 1.83
N ASN A 18 -23.80 -9.09 1.14
CA ASN A 18 -25.14 -9.49 0.71
C ASN A 18 -25.20 -9.57 -0.82
N GLY A 19 -24.68 -10.64 -1.42
CA GLY A 19 -24.70 -10.83 -2.87
C GLY A 19 -23.62 -10.02 -3.61
N ARG A 20 -23.99 -9.29 -4.67
CA ARG A 20 -23.05 -8.54 -5.54
C ARG A 20 -22.66 -7.13 -5.03
N SER A 21 -23.34 -6.61 -4.02
CA SER A 21 -23.06 -5.27 -3.47
C SER A 21 -22.72 -5.32 -1.98
N THR A 22 -21.69 -4.55 -1.61
CA THR A 22 -21.29 -4.32 -0.22
C THR A 22 -22.06 -3.12 0.32
N LYS A 23 -22.60 -3.25 1.53
CA LYS A 23 -23.18 -2.11 2.26
C LYS A 23 -22.09 -1.33 2.98
N GLN A 24 -22.34 -0.05 3.22
CA GLN A 24 -21.49 0.78 4.07
C GLN A 24 -21.44 0.20 5.48
N VAL A 25 -20.24 0.10 6.06
CA VAL A 25 -20.04 -0.39 7.44
C VAL A 25 -20.15 0.78 8.41
N GLN A 26 -20.88 0.57 9.49
CA GLN A 26 -20.95 1.54 10.59
C GLN A 26 -19.75 1.34 11.52
N LEU A 27 -18.67 2.07 11.23
CA LEU A 27 -17.54 2.28 12.12
C LEU A 27 -17.69 3.64 12.81
N THR A 28 -17.26 3.75 14.06
CA THR A 28 -17.21 5.04 14.77
C THR A 28 -15.87 5.74 14.56
N GLU A 29 -15.84 7.07 14.72
CA GLU A 29 -14.59 7.84 14.68
C GLU A 29 -13.57 7.33 15.72
N ALA A 30 -14.03 6.94 16.91
CA ALA A 30 -13.18 6.40 17.97
C ALA A 30 -12.52 5.07 17.57
N GLU A 31 -13.24 4.20 16.87
CA GLU A 31 -12.71 2.94 16.33
C GLU A 31 -11.67 3.20 15.25
N ILE A 32 -11.95 4.11 14.30
CA ILE A 32 -11.00 4.48 13.25
C ILE A 32 -9.73 5.08 13.86
N LYS A 33 -9.87 5.96 14.86
CA LYS A 33 -8.72 6.53 15.58
C LYS A 33 -7.86 5.44 16.24
N GLN A 34 -8.47 4.44 16.86
CA GLN A 34 -7.75 3.32 17.47
C GLN A 34 -7.05 2.44 16.43
N LEU A 35 -7.69 2.17 15.29
CA LEU A 35 -7.07 1.45 14.17
C LEU A 35 -5.83 2.19 13.65
N CYS A 36 -5.95 3.49 13.36
CA CYS A 36 -4.82 4.29 12.89
C CYS A 36 -3.68 4.35 13.91
N ALA A 37 -3.99 4.53 15.20
CA ALA A 37 -2.97 4.58 16.24
C ALA A 37 -2.23 3.25 16.39
N ALA A 38 -2.95 2.13 16.48
CA ALA A 38 -2.36 0.81 16.67
C ALA A 38 -1.59 0.32 15.43
N SER A 39 -2.09 0.59 14.23
CA SER A 39 -1.39 0.24 12.98
C SER A 39 -0.12 1.09 12.80
N LYS A 40 -0.16 2.39 13.14
CA LYS A 40 1.04 3.24 13.17
C LYS A 40 2.16 2.66 14.04
N GLU A 41 1.82 2.20 15.25
CA GLU A 41 2.79 1.53 16.13
C GLU A 41 3.38 0.26 15.48
N CYS A 42 2.54 -0.53 14.78
CA CYS A 42 3.02 -1.70 14.05
C CYS A 42 3.97 -1.32 12.90
N PHE A 43 3.66 -0.28 12.14
CA PHE A 43 4.51 0.14 11.02
C PHE A 43 5.83 0.73 11.48
N LEU A 44 5.85 1.52 12.56
CA LEU A 44 7.07 2.13 13.09
C LEU A 44 7.98 1.12 13.82
N SER A 45 7.42 0.01 14.31
CA SER A 45 8.21 -1.07 14.93
C SER A 45 8.83 -2.02 13.90
N GLN A 46 8.34 -2.02 12.66
CA GLN A 46 8.90 -2.80 11.55
C GLN A 46 9.80 -1.91 10.66
N PRO A 47 10.80 -2.47 9.96
CA PRO A 47 11.70 -1.69 9.10
C PRO A 47 10.97 -1.07 7.90
N ASN A 48 11.59 -0.04 7.29
CA ASN A 48 11.02 0.63 6.12
C ASN A 48 11.17 -0.19 4.81
N LEU A 49 12.21 -1.03 4.76
CA LEU A 49 12.35 -2.14 3.85
C LEU A 49 12.01 -3.41 4.62
N LEU A 50 10.84 -4.00 4.37
CA LEU A 50 10.44 -5.25 5.00
C LEU A 50 11.28 -6.40 4.46
N GLU A 51 11.66 -7.34 5.31
CA GLU A 51 12.33 -8.59 4.91
C GLU A 51 11.36 -9.73 5.19
N LEU A 52 10.88 -10.38 4.14
CA LEU A 52 9.74 -11.29 4.17
C LEU A 52 10.12 -12.65 3.57
N GLU A 53 9.37 -13.69 3.95
CA GLU A 53 9.58 -15.05 3.46
C GLU A 53 8.35 -15.59 2.71
N ALA A 54 8.57 -16.44 1.71
CA ALA A 54 7.51 -17.21 1.08
C ALA A 54 7.00 -18.34 2.02
N PRO A 55 5.74 -18.80 1.87
CA PRO A 55 4.74 -18.42 0.87
C PRO A 55 4.03 -17.10 1.21
N ILE A 56 3.87 -16.24 0.21
CA ILE A 56 3.15 -14.96 0.34
C ILE A 56 2.39 -14.61 -0.95
N LYS A 57 1.23 -13.98 -0.82
CA LYS A 57 0.44 -13.46 -1.94
C LYS A 57 0.65 -11.97 -2.06
N ILE A 58 1.07 -11.52 -3.24
CA ILE A 58 1.32 -10.11 -3.52
C ILE A 58 0.10 -9.52 -4.25
N CYS A 59 -0.37 -8.36 -3.81
CA CYS A 59 -1.55 -7.69 -4.35
C CYS A 59 -1.21 -6.24 -4.71
N GLY A 60 -1.62 -5.80 -5.91
CA GLY A 60 -1.49 -4.42 -6.35
C GLY A 60 -2.62 -3.52 -5.82
N ASP A 61 -2.92 -2.47 -6.60
CA ASP A 61 -3.86 -1.41 -6.29
C ASP A 61 -5.28 -1.95 -5.98
N VAL A 62 -5.95 -1.31 -5.02
CA VAL A 62 -7.33 -1.64 -4.62
C VAL A 62 -8.29 -0.48 -4.83
N HIS A 63 -7.82 0.77 -4.62
CA HIS A 63 -8.56 2.00 -4.87
C HIS A 63 -10.01 1.97 -4.37
N GLY A 64 -10.22 1.61 -3.10
CA GLY A 64 -11.55 1.62 -2.49
C GLY A 64 -12.58 0.68 -3.12
N GLN A 65 -12.16 -0.30 -3.94
CA GLN A 65 -13.00 -1.36 -4.49
C GLN A 65 -13.24 -2.47 -3.45
N PHE A 66 -13.89 -2.11 -2.34
CA PHE A 66 -14.02 -2.99 -1.17
C PHE A 66 -14.66 -4.36 -1.49
N SER A 67 -15.66 -4.41 -2.38
CA SER A 67 -16.27 -5.68 -2.78
C SER A 67 -15.28 -6.61 -3.48
N ASP A 68 -14.35 -6.06 -4.27
CA ASP A 68 -13.35 -6.82 -4.99
C ASP A 68 -12.21 -7.24 -4.07
N LEU A 69 -11.85 -6.42 -3.07
CA LEU A 69 -10.95 -6.84 -1.99
C LEU A 69 -11.51 -8.05 -1.23
N LEU A 70 -12.80 -8.05 -0.89
CA LEU A 70 -13.42 -9.22 -0.24
C LEU A 70 -13.36 -10.47 -1.14
N ARG A 71 -13.63 -10.33 -2.44
CA ARG A 71 -13.49 -11.43 -3.41
C ARG A 71 -12.05 -11.93 -3.49
N LEU A 72 -11.07 -11.03 -3.50
CA LEU A 72 -9.65 -11.38 -3.50
C LEU A 72 -9.30 -12.27 -2.30
N PHE A 73 -9.81 -11.96 -1.11
CA PHE A 73 -9.63 -12.83 0.06
C PHE A 73 -10.42 -14.15 -0.02
N GLU A 74 -11.57 -14.18 -0.68
CA GLU A 74 -12.31 -15.43 -0.90
C GLU A 74 -11.56 -16.41 -1.81
N TYR A 75 -10.94 -15.89 -2.88
CA TYR A 75 -10.14 -16.68 -3.80
C TYR A 75 -8.76 -17.02 -3.23
N GLY A 76 -8.12 -16.05 -2.56
CA GLY A 76 -6.77 -16.20 -2.04
C GLY A 76 -6.69 -16.86 -0.65
N GLY A 77 -7.79 -16.94 0.08
CA GLY A 77 -7.86 -17.38 1.47
C GLY A 77 -7.74 -16.20 2.44
N TYR A 78 -8.68 -16.08 3.38
CA TYR A 78 -8.65 -15.01 4.38
C TYR A 78 -7.46 -15.16 5.34
N PRO A 79 -6.81 -14.06 5.76
CA PRO A 79 -5.82 -14.08 6.83
C PRO A 79 -6.37 -14.75 8.11
N PRO A 80 -5.59 -15.60 8.79
CA PRO A 80 -4.16 -15.90 8.57
C PRO A 80 -3.92 -17.13 7.68
N THR A 81 -4.92 -17.63 6.96
CA THR A 81 -4.79 -18.83 6.11
C THR A 81 -3.76 -18.65 4.99
N ALA A 82 -3.55 -17.40 4.54
CA ALA A 82 -2.50 -17.02 3.63
C ALA A 82 -1.82 -15.73 4.10
N ASN A 83 -0.51 -15.62 3.83
CA ASN A 83 0.24 -14.39 4.05
C ASN A 83 0.02 -13.42 2.89
N TYR A 84 -0.04 -12.12 3.17
CA TYR A 84 -0.28 -11.09 2.16
C TYR A 84 0.72 -9.95 2.23
N LEU A 85 1.14 -9.49 1.06
CA LEU A 85 1.81 -8.21 0.85
C LEU A 85 0.97 -7.38 -0.13
N PHE A 86 0.48 -6.22 0.31
CA PHE A 86 -0.12 -5.26 -0.62
C PHE A 86 0.87 -4.16 -0.98
N LEU A 87 0.86 -3.75 -2.25
CA LEU A 87 1.80 -2.82 -2.84
C LEU A 87 1.34 -1.35 -2.79
N GLY A 88 0.33 -1.00 -2.00
CA GLY A 88 -0.18 0.38 -1.89
C GLY A 88 -1.48 0.64 -2.65
N ASP A 89 -1.86 1.91 -2.72
CA ASP A 89 -3.03 2.43 -3.43
C ASP A 89 -4.35 1.79 -2.97
N TYR A 90 -4.60 1.97 -1.67
CA TYR A 90 -5.77 1.43 -0.98
C TYR A 90 -7.00 2.32 -1.14
N VAL A 91 -6.78 3.62 -1.22
CA VAL A 91 -7.82 4.66 -1.18
C VAL A 91 -7.93 5.38 -2.52
N ASP A 92 -8.88 6.33 -2.59
CA ASP A 92 -9.22 7.13 -3.77
C ASP A 92 -9.87 6.32 -4.90
N ARG A 93 -10.44 7.06 -5.87
CA ARG A 93 -11.09 6.60 -7.12
C ARG A 93 -12.34 5.73 -6.94
N GLY A 94 -12.32 4.74 -6.05
CA GLY A 94 -13.46 3.90 -5.70
C GLY A 94 -14.38 4.51 -4.64
N LYS A 95 -15.42 3.75 -4.28
CA LYS A 95 -16.55 4.24 -3.50
C LYS A 95 -16.45 3.96 -1.99
N GLN A 96 -15.56 3.05 -1.59
CA GLN A 96 -15.49 2.50 -0.23
C GLN A 96 -14.04 2.43 0.25
N SER A 97 -13.32 3.55 0.16
CA SER A 97 -11.94 3.63 0.59
C SER A 97 -11.81 3.43 2.10
N ILE A 98 -12.76 3.96 2.89
CA ILE A 98 -12.74 3.82 4.36
C ILE A 98 -12.87 2.35 4.77
N GLU A 99 -13.81 1.59 4.23
CA GLU A 99 -13.94 0.16 4.53
C GLU A 99 -12.68 -0.62 4.12
N THR A 100 -12.16 -0.31 2.93
CA THR A 100 -10.95 -0.93 2.36
C THR A 100 -9.78 -0.76 3.31
N ILE A 101 -9.41 0.49 3.63
CA ILE A 101 -8.26 0.74 4.48
C ILE A 101 -8.50 0.26 5.92
N CYS A 102 -9.71 0.41 6.47
CA CYS A 102 -9.98 -0.07 7.83
C CYS A 102 -9.83 -1.59 7.95
N LEU A 103 -10.25 -2.37 6.95
CA LEU A 103 -10.05 -3.83 6.96
C LEU A 103 -8.57 -4.20 6.87
N LEU A 104 -7.82 -3.55 5.97
CA LEU A 104 -6.39 -3.78 5.81
C LEU A 104 -5.61 -3.43 7.09
N LEU A 105 -5.90 -2.29 7.73
CA LEU A 105 -5.28 -1.92 9.01
C LEU A 105 -5.67 -2.88 10.13
N ALA A 106 -6.93 -3.33 10.18
CA ALA A 106 -7.37 -4.29 11.17
C ALA A 106 -6.63 -5.63 11.04
N TYR A 107 -6.46 -6.14 9.82
CA TYR A 107 -5.63 -7.32 9.57
C TYR A 107 -4.16 -7.10 9.89
N LYS A 108 -3.61 -5.92 9.59
CA LYS A 108 -2.23 -5.59 10.00
C LYS A 108 -2.05 -5.69 11.51
N ILE A 109 -3.01 -5.19 12.29
CA ILE A 109 -2.94 -5.23 13.76
C ILE A 109 -3.09 -6.68 14.26
N LYS A 110 -4.03 -7.45 13.69
CA LYS A 110 -4.33 -8.82 14.12
C LYS A 110 -3.23 -9.81 13.75
N TYR A 111 -2.60 -9.65 12.59
CA TYR A 111 -1.66 -10.60 12.00
C TYR A 111 -0.36 -9.90 11.56
N LYS A 112 0.33 -9.28 12.53
CA LYS A 112 1.47 -8.39 12.29
C LYS A 112 2.60 -9.01 11.45
N GLU A 113 2.80 -10.32 11.58
CA GLU A 113 3.86 -11.11 10.93
C GLU A 113 3.37 -11.90 9.71
N ASN A 114 2.09 -11.76 9.31
CA ASN A 114 1.51 -12.47 8.17
C ASN A 114 0.82 -11.52 7.17
N PHE A 115 0.63 -10.25 7.55
CA PHE A 115 -0.10 -9.26 6.74
C PHE A 115 0.70 -7.96 6.66
N PHE A 116 1.08 -7.59 5.45
CA PHE A 116 2.00 -6.48 5.16
C PHE A 116 1.40 -5.52 4.16
N LEU A 117 1.62 -4.23 4.40
CA LEU A 117 1.07 -3.12 3.62
C LEU A 117 2.22 -2.17 3.30
N LEU A 118 2.51 -1.99 2.02
CA LEU A 118 3.43 -0.95 1.55
C LEU A 118 2.68 0.37 1.34
N ARG A 119 3.43 1.45 1.18
CA ARG A 119 2.88 2.75 0.81
C ARG A 119 2.71 2.82 -0.72
N GLY A 120 1.56 3.27 -1.19
CA GLY A 120 1.37 3.73 -2.57
C GLY A 120 1.41 5.25 -2.67
N ASN A 121 1.33 5.79 -3.89
CA ASN A 121 1.35 7.25 -4.07
C ASN A 121 0.03 7.91 -3.63
N HIS A 122 -1.07 7.15 -3.57
CA HIS A 122 -2.34 7.62 -3.03
C HIS A 122 -2.39 7.65 -1.48
N GLU A 123 -1.44 7.01 -0.79
CA GLU A 123 -1.24 7.16 0.65
C GLU A 123 -0.41 8.43 1.00
N CYS A 124 -0.68 9.52 0.28
CA CYS A 124 -0.11 10.85 0.45
C CYS A 124 -1.21 11.92 0.53
N ALA A 125 -1.04 12.90 1.41
CA ALA A 125 -2.06 13.92 1.66
C ALA A 125 -2.37 14.75 0.42
N SER A 126 -1.37 15.12 -0.37
CA SER A 126 -1.57 15.94 -1.58
C SER A 126 -2.44 15.24 -2.63
N ILE A 127 -2.28 13.93 -2.77
CA ILE A 127 -3.00 13.10 -3.75
C ILE A 127 -4.41 12.78 -3.25
N ASN A 128 -4.54 12.19 -2.06
CA ASN A 128 -5.85 11.76 -1.57
C ASN A 128 -6.74 12.92 -1.08
N ARG A 129 -6.22 14.16 -1.12
CA ARG A 129 -7.00 15.38 -0.98
C ARG A 129 -7.95 15.64 -2.15
N ILE A 130 -7.57 15.20 -3.36
CA ILE A 130 -8.24 15.54 -4.62
C ILE A 130 -8.85 14.33 -5.34
N TYR A 131 -8.39 13.10 -5.08
CA TYR A 131 -8.85 11.90 -5.80
C TYR A 131 -9.94 11.08 -5.06
N GLY A 132 -10.46 11.60 -3.94
CA GLY A 132 -11.74 11.17 -3.37
C GLY A 132 -11.74 10.84 -1.87
N PHE A 133 -10.62 10.40 -1.30
CA PHE A 133 -10.59 9.92 0.08
C PHE A 133 -10.86 11.01 1.11
N TYR A 134 -10.33 12.22 0.90
CA TYR A 134 -10.65 13.37 1.73
C TYR A 134 -12.15 13.66 1.75
N ASP A 135 -12.78 13.68 0.58
CA ASP A 135 -14.20 13.98 0.46
C ASP A 135 -15.05 12.86 1.06
N GLU A 136 -14.63 11.59 0.91
CA GLU A 136 -15.26 10.45 1.58
C GLU A 136 -15.20 10.60 3.11
N CYS A 137 -14.02 10.89 3.67
CA CYS A 137 -13.83 11.12 5.11
C CYS A 137 -14.65 12.31 5.61
N LYS A 138 -14.61 13.45 4.91
CA LYS A 138 -15.35 14.65 5.27
C LYS A 138 -16.87 14.43 5.25
N ARG A 139 -17.37 13.71 4.25
CA ARG A 139 -18.80 13.44 4.08
C ARG A 139 -19.34 12.46 5.11
N ARG A 140 -18.58 11.40 5.42
CA ARG A 140 -19.04 10.32 6.32
C ARG A 140 -18.72 10.58 7.78
N PHE A 141 -17.67 11.35 8.05
CA PHE A 141 -17.19 11.68 9.38
C PHE A 141 -16.87 13.17 9.45
N ASN A 142 -15.59 13.53 9.36
CA ASN A 142 -15.09 14.89 9.37
C ASN A 142 -13.63 14.90 8.90
N VAL A 143 -13.07 16.11 8.75
CA VAL A 143 -11.69 16.32 8.28
C VAL A 143 -10.64 15.77 9.27
N ARG A 144 -10.96 15.61 10.57
CA ARG A 144 -10.00 15.06 11.55
C ARG A 144 -9.72 13.59 11.27
N VAL A 145 -10.74 12.82 10.85
CA VAL A 145 -10.55 11.42 10.44
C VAL A 145 -9.56 11.30 9.27
N TRP A 146 -9.67 12.16 8.25
CA TRP A 146 -8.70 12.19 7.16
C TRP A 146 -7.28 12.45 7.66
N LYS A 147 -7.09 13.43 8.57
CA LYS A 147 -5.77 13.70 9.18
C LYS A 147 -5.21 12.50 9.95
N LEU A 148 -6.07 11.76 10.67
CA LEU A 148 -5.65 10.53 11.37
C LEU A 148 -5.14 9.46 10.41
N PHE A 149 -5.77 9.32 9.24
CA PHE A 149 -5.27 8.44 8.18
C PHE A 149 -3.96 8.95 7.60
N THR A 150 -3.84 10.25 7.33
CA THR A 150 -2.57 10.85 6.85
C THR A 150 -1.40 10.56 7.81
N GLU A 151 -1.60 10.75 9.11
CA GLU A 151 -0.57 10.43 10.12
C GLU A 151 -0.19 8.94 10.12
N CYS A 152 -1.15 8.05 9.87
CA CYS A 152 -0.92 6.62 9.73
C CYS A 152 -0.13 6.29 8.45
N PHE A 153 -0.56 6.84 7.31
CA PHE A 153 0.05 6.64 5.99
C PHE A 153 1.51 7.11 5.94
N ASN A 154 1.83 8.20 6.63
CA ASN A 154 3.19 8.71 6.76
C ASN A 154 4.16 7.72 7.44
N CYS A 155 3.64 6.66 8.06
CA CYS A 155 4.41 5.63 8.74
C CYS A 155 4.51 4.31 7.96
N LEU A 156 3.83 4.16 6.81
CA LEU A 156 3.87 2.93 6.04
C LEU A 156 5.30 2.62 5.54
N PRO A 157 5.74 1.36 5.55
CA PRO A 157 6.96 0.94 4.87
C PRO A 157 6.79 1.11 3.35
N VAL A 158 7.89 1.28 2.63
CA VAL A 158 7.85 1.70 1.21
C VAL A 158 8.31 0.61 0.25
N ALA A 159 9.00 -0.41 0.76
CA ALA A 159 9.40 -1.56 -0.03
C ALA A 159 9.44 -2.84 0.82
N ALA A 160 9.45 -3.99 0.15
CA ALA A 160 9.70 -5.28 0.76
C ALA A 160 10.70 -6.08 -0.09
N LEU A 161 11.50 -6.91 0.56
CA LEU A 161 12.40 -7.87 -0.06
C LEU A 161 11.96 -9.27 0.37
N ILE A 162 11.49 -10.07 -0.58
CA ILE A 162 11.02 -11.43 -0.33
C ILE A 162 12.12 -12.43 -0.68
N ASP A 163 12.45 -13.31 0.26
CA ASP A 163 13.48 -14.37 0.14
C ASP A 163 14.82 -13.85 -0.40
N GLU A 164 15.17 -12.59 -0.10
CA GLU A 164 16.37 -11.91 -0.63
C GLU A 164 16.42 -11.83 -2.17
N LYS A 165 15.34 -12.13 -2.89
CA LYS A 165 15.32 -12.26 -4.36
C LYS A 165 14.30 -11.40 -5.07
N ILE A 166 13.19 -11.04 -4.43
CA ILE A 166 12.13 -10.24 -5.07
C ILE A 166 11.99 -8.91 -4.35
N LEU A 167 12.38 -7.81 -5.02
CA LEU A 167 12.15 -6.46 -4.51
C LEU A 167 10.75 -5.98 -4.92
N CYS A 168 9.96 -5.59 -3.92
CA CYS A 168 8.60 -5.12 -4.08
C CYS A 168 8.47 -3.65 -3.70
N MET A 169 7.82 -2.86 -4.55
CA MET A 169 7.44 -1.47 -4.26
C MET A 169 6.17 -1.09 -5.02
N HIS A 170 5.62 0.09 -4.78
CA HIS A 170 4.45 0.55 -5.53
C HIS A 170 4.80 1.01 -6.94
N GLY A 171 5.63 2.04 -7.04
CA GLY A 171 6.06 2.69 -8.27
C GLY A 171 7.18 1.89 -8.93
N GLY A 172 8.42 2.31 -8.76
CA GLY A 172 9.54 1.64 -9.43
C GLY A 172 10.90 2.05 -8.91
N LEU A 173 11.91 1.91 -9.77
CA LEU A 173 13.29 2.22 -9.43
C LEU A 173 13.53 3.73 -9.35
N SER A 174 14.60 4.12 -8.67
CA SER A 174 15.07 5.50 -8.58
C SER A 174 16.52 5.61 -9.08
N PRO A 175 16.90 6.68 -9.81
CA PRO A 175 18.30 6.94 -10.10
C PRO A 175 19.11 7.17 -8.82
N ASP A 176 18.48 7.56 -7.71
CA ASP A 176 19.13 7.75 -6.41
C ASP A 176 19.31 6.45 -5.61
N LEU A 177 18.66 5.35 -6.02
CA LEU A 177 18.76 4.06 -5.33
C LEU A 177 20.02 3.31 -5.77
N LYS A 178 21.09 3.42 -4.97
CA LYS A 178 22.36 2.72 -5.17
C LYS A 178 22.54 1.52 -4.26
N THR A 179 21.99 1.55 -3.06
CA THR A 179 21.97 0.43 -2.10
C THR A 179 20.61 0.32 -1.43
N LEU A 180 20.21 -0.90 -1.05
CA LEU A 180 18.94 -1.12 -0.33
C LEU A 180 18.92 -0.46 1.07
N ASP A 181 20.10 -0.18 1.65
CA ASP A 181 20.21 0.55 2.92
C ASP A 181 19.70 1.98 2.84
N GLN A 182 19.68 2.59 1.65
CA GLN A 182 19.06 3.90 1.47
C GLN A 182 17.55 3.84 1.74
N ILE A 183 16.88 2.73 1.39
CA ILE A 183 15.47 2.52 1.72
C ILE A 183 15.27 2.33 3.22
N ARG A 184 16.13 1.52 3.85
CA ARG A 184 16.12 1.29 5.31
C ARG A 184 16.29 2.58 6.10
N SER A 185 17.06 3.52 5.57
CA SER A 185 17.43 4.78 6.23
C SER A 185 16.40 5.92 6.06
N ILE A 186 15.34 5.73 5.27
CA ILE A 186 14.27 6.73 5.15
C ILE A 186 13.54 6.84 6.50
N SER A 187 13.62 8.02 7.10
CA SER A 187 12.95 8.34 8.37
C SER A 187 11.43 8.30 8.23
N ARG A 188 10.74 7.80 9.25
CA ARG A 188 9.28 7.84 9.38
C ARG A 188 8.89 8.42 10.76
N PRO A 189 7.78 9.17 10.88
CA PRO A 189 6.83 9.54 9.83
C PRO A 189 7.40 10.58 8.85
N VAL A 190 7.01 10.48 7.58
CA VAL A 190 7.43 11.44 6.53
C VAL A 190 6.33 11.60 5.48
N ASP A 191 6.17 12.80 4.94
CA ASP A 191 5.31 13.02 3.77
C ASP A 191 6.05 12.62 2.48
N VAL A 192 5.32 12.39 1.38
CA VAL A 192 5.97 12.05 0.11
C VAL A 192 6.51 13.34 -0.52
N PRO A 193 7.83 13.48 -0.74
CA PRO A 193 8.39 14.65 -1.42
C PRO A 193 7.97 14.65 -2.89
N ASP A 194 8.12 15.81 -3.52
CA ASP A 194 7.92 16.03 -4.95
C ASP A 194 9.00 15.38 -5.84
N GLN A 195 10.18 15.09 -5.29
CA GLN A 195 11.29 14.45 -6.00
C GLN A 195 12.19 13.59 -5.09
N GLY A 196 13.07 12.82 -5.71
CA GLY A 196 14.09 11.99 -5.05
C GLY A 196 13.60 10.61 -4.65
N LEU A 197 14.46 9.84 -3.99
CA LEU A 197 14.25 8.41 -3.73
C LEU A 197 12.83 8.03 -3.28
N LEU A 198 12.28 8.65 -2.24
CA LEU A 198 10.93 8.29 -1.75
C LEU A 198 9.83 8.58 -2.77
N CYS A 199 9.96 9.67 -3.54
CA CYS A 199 9.03 9.97 -4.62
C CYS A 199 9.09 8.85 -5.68
N ASP A 200 10.29 8.51 -6.13
CA ASP A 200 10.49 7.54 -7.22
C ASP A 200 10.02 6.12 -6.89
N LEU A 201 10.26 5.66 -5.65
CA LEU A 201 9.76 4.36 -5.18
C LEU A 201 8.23 4.23 -5.28
N LEU A 202 7.51 5.36 -5.30
CA LEU A 202 6.06 5.44 -5.35
C LEU A 202 5.51 5.89 -6.71
N TRP A 203 6.32 6.49 -7.59
CA TRP A 203 5.84 7.14 -8.81
C TRP A 203 6.50 6.69 -10.10
N ALA A 204 7.70 6.09 -10.04
CA ALA A 204 8.42 5.73 -11.26
C ALA A 204 7.72 4.59 -12.01
N ASP A 205 7.80 4.63 -13.35
CA ASP A 205 7.19 3.65 -14.25
C ASP A 205 8.21 3.02 -15.19
N PRO A 206 8.09 1.73 -15.53
CA PRO A 206 8.89 1.13 -16.58
C PRO A 206 8.44 1.65 -17.96
N ASP A 207 9.39 1.86 -18.86
CA ASP A 207 9.13 2.15 -20.27
C ASP A 207 9.96 1.20 -21.16
N LYS A 208 9.28 0.49 -22.04
CA LYS A 208 9.89 -0.54 -22.92
C LYS A 208 10.60 0.06 -24.14
N ASP A 209 10.22 1.28 -24.51
CA ASP A 209 10.70 1.96 -25.73
C ASP A 209 11.88 2.92 -25.40
N LEU A 210 12.35 2.88 -24.14
CA LEU A 210 13.41 3.72 -23.58
C LEU A 210 14.63 2.87 -23.17
N ASP A 211 15.82 3.39 -23.44
CA ASP A 211 17.07 2.96 -22.80
C ASP A 211 17.44 3.97 -21.69
N GLY A 212 17.76 3.49 -20.48
CA GLY A 212 18.17 4.34 -19.37
C GLY A 212 17.00 4.98 -18.61
N TRP A 213 17.12 6.27 -18.29
CA TRP A 213 16.13 7.06 -17.55
C TRP A 213 15.48 8.11 -18.46
N GLY A 214 14.19 8.34 -18.28
CA GLY A 214 13.40 9.26 -19.09
C GLY A 214 12.46 10.12 -18.24
N GLU A 215 11.86 11.13 -18.89
CA GLU A 215 10.78 11.91 -18.29
C GLU A 215 9.52 11.04 -18.15
N ASN A 216 8.74 11.30 -17.09
CA ASN A 216 7.49 10.61 -16.84
C ASN A 216 6.32 11.51 -17.23
N ASP A 217 5.41 11.00 -18.08
CA ASP A 217 4.21 11.71 -18.55
C ASP A 217 3.26 12.14 -17.41
N ARG A 218 3.41 11.55 -16.22
CA ARG A 218 2.71 11.98 -15.00
C ARG A 218 3.17 13.34 -14.48
N GLY A 219 4.28 13.88 -14.99
CA GLY A 219 4.89 15.14 -14.54
C GLY A 219 5.58 15.02 -13.18
N VAL A 220 5.87 13.81 -12.72
CA VAL A 220 6.53 13.50 -11.45
C VAL A 220 7.37 12.23 -11.61
N SER A 221 8.54 12.19 -10.96
CA SER A 221 9.50 11.09 -11.06
C SER A 221 9.96 10.80 -12.49
N TYR A 222 10.37 9.57 -12.77
CA TYR A 222 11.04 9.13 -14.00
C TYR A 222 10.36 7.92 -14.61
N THR A 223 10.67 7.70 -15.89
CA THR A 223 10.55 6.40 -16.54
C THR A 223 11.90 5.69 -16.55
N PHE A 224 11.90 4.36 -16.59
CA PHE A 224 13.14 3.57 -16.66
C PHE A 224 13.06 2.38 -17.62
N GLY A 225 14.14 2.16 -18.36
CA GLY A 225 14.28 1.11 -19.36
C GLY A 225 14.55 -0.29 -18.78
N ALA A 226 14.45 -1.29 -19.66
CA ALA A 226 14.74 -2.69 -19.31
C ALA A 226 16.22 -2.92 -18.96
N ASP A 227 17.11 -2.08 -19.49
CA ASP A 227 18.54 -2.06 -19.17
C ASP A 227 18.78 -1.67 -17.70
N ILE A 228 18.07 -0.65 -17.20
CA ILE A 228 18.12 -0.22 -15.79
C ILE A 228 17.65 -1.34 -14.86
N VAL A 229 16.56 -2.02 -15.21
CA VAL A 229 16.07 -3.19 -14.46
C VAL A 229 17.14 -4.29 -14.40
N SER A 230 17.71 -4.63 -15.56
CA SER A 230 18.69 -5.71 -15.68
C SER A 230 19.97 -5.41 -14.90
N GLU A 231 20.47 -4.17 -14.97
CA GLU A 231 21.64 -3.72 -14.20
C GLU A 231 21.35 -3.78 -12.70
N PHE A 232 20.19 -3.29 -12.27
CA PHE A 232 19.80 -3.24 -10.87
C PHE A 232 19.69 -4.65 -10.27
N LEU A 233 18.98 -5.56 -10.94
CA LEU A 233 18.83 -6.95 -10.51
C LEU A 233 20.18 -7.64 -10.34
N LYS A 234 21.05 -7.52 -11.36
CA LYS A 234 22.39 -8.10 -11.33
C LYS A 234 23.26 -7.52 -10.22
N LYS A 235 23.22 -6.21 -10.00
CA LYS A 235 24.02 -5.52 -8.98
C LYS A 235 23.64 -5.96 -7.56
N HIS A 236 22.35 -6.21 -7.34
CA HIS A 236 21.80 -6.52 -6.02
C HIS A 236 21.54 -8.02 -5.79
N ASP A 237 21.93 -8.89 -6.74
CA ASP A 237 21.67 -10.34 -6.72
C ASP A 237 20.17 -10.68 -6.55
N LEU A 238 19.32 -9.91 -7.22
CA LEU A 238 17.87 -10.08 -7.23
C LEU A 238 17.41 -10.77 -8.51
N ASP A 239 16.27 -11.47 -8.43
CA ASP A 239 15.67 -12.16 -9.56
C ASP A 239 14.52 -11.36 -10.19
N LEU A 240 13.80 -10.56 -9.39
CA LEU A 240 12.57 -9.90 -9.82
C LEU A 240 12.33 -8.57 -9.10
N ILE A 241 11.75 -7.61 -9.85
CA ILE A 241 11.05 -6.46 -9.28
C ILE A 241 9.55 -6.69 -9.44
N CYS A 242 8.80 -6.63 -8.35
CA CYS A 242 7.35 -6.72 -8.33
C CYS A 242 6.76 -5.35 -7.97
N ARG A 243 5.85 -4.83 -8.80
CA ARG A 243 5.32 -3.47 -8.66
C ARG A 243 3.84 -3.34 -9.08
N ALA A 244 3.23 -2.18 -8.85
CA ALA A 244 1.80 -1.93 -9.10
C ALA A 244 1.56 -0.67 -9.97
N HIS A 245 0.75 0.32 -9.55
CA HIS A 245 0.67 1.71 -10.07
C HIS A 245 0.23 1.97 -11.54
N GLN A 246 0.33 0.98 -12.43
CA GLN A 246 -0.17 1.05 -13.81
C GLN A 246 -1.30 0.05 -14.01
N GLU A 247 -2.42 0.53 -14.58
CA GLU A 247 -3.49 -0.34 -15.03
C GLU A 247 -3.00 -1.14 -16.24
N LEU A 248 -3.00 -2.46 -16.10
CA LEU A 248 -2.68 -3.38 -17.19
C LEU A 248 -3.95 -4.09 -17.62
N VAL A 249 -4.28 -4.00 -18.91
CA VAL A 249 -5.30 -4.87 -19.51
C VAL A 249 -4.69 -6.26 -19.63
N GLY A 250 -4.95 -7.11 -18.65
CA GLY A 250 -4.56 -8.51 -18.71
C GLY A 250 -5.31 -9.20 -19.85
N ASN A 251 -4.57 -9.79 -20.79
CA ASN A 251 -5.10 -10.93 -21.55
C ASN A 251 -5.03 -12.15 -20.62
N LEU A 252 -6.01 -12.28 -19.72
CA LEU A 252 -6.22 -13.51 -18.95
C LEU A 252 -6.98 -14.54 -19.79
#